data_AF-A0A8T3UYQ7-F1
#
_entry.id   AF-A0A8T3UYQ7-F1
#
_cell.length_a   1.000
_cell.length_b   1.000
_cell.length_c   1.000
_cell.angle_alpha   90.00
_cell.angle_beta   90.00
_cell.angle_gamma   90.00
#
_symmetry.space_group_name_H-M   'P 1'
#
loop_
_entity.id
_entity.type
_entity.pdbx_description
1 polymer ?
#
loop_
_entity_poly.entity_id
_entity_poly.type
_entity_poly.pdbx_seq_one_letter_code
_entity_poly.pdbx_strand_id
1 'polypeptide(L)' 'MEDVPYYIYDDDEEKSHVMSPDGEAYIDDGDLKELLIDMLGDDVPEEEIQKILKAASDENLSEEDFDKLVDDFILNHKS' A
#
# COMPACT_ATOMS: atom_id res chain seq x y z
N MET A 1 -1.72 18.95 16.73
CA MET A 1 -1.61 17.65 16.07
C MET A 1 -2.30 17.85 14.74
N GLU A 2 -1.55 17.74 13.65
CA GLU A 2 -2.08 17.92 12.31
C GLU A 2 -2.88 16.65 11.97
N ASP A 3 -4.20 16.80 11.85
CA ASP A 3 -5.11 15.81 11.29
C ASP A 3 -4.69 15.56 9.84
N VAL A 4 -4.00 14.45 9.60
CA VAL A 4 -3.76 13.96 8.24
C VAL A 4 -5.12 13.46 7.73
N PRO A 5 -5.67 14.00 6.62
CA PRO A 5 -6.97 13.59 6.13
C PRO A 5 -6.90 12.14 5.68
N TYR A 6 -7.61 11.26 6.39
CA TYR A 6 -7.88 9.90 5.94
C TYR A 6 -8.74 9.99 4.68
N TYR A 7 -8.24 9.49 3.55
CA TYR A 7 -9.00 9.39 2.31
C TYR A 7 -10.16 8.42 2.52
N ILE A 8 -11.36 8.96 2.74
CA ILE A 8 -12.61 8.24 2.56
C ILE A 8 -13.03 8.51 1.11
N TYR A 9 -12.72 7.58 0.22
CA TYR A 9 -13.34 7.54 -1.10
C TYR A 9 -14.67 6.80 -0.96
N ASP A 10 -15.76 7.56 -0.93
CA ASP A 10 -17.12 7.05 -1.05
C ASP A 10 -17.73 7.74 -2.27
N ASP A 11 -17.70 7.05 -3.41
CA ASP A 11 -18.67 7.23 -4.51
C ASP A 11 -18.47 6.08 -5.52
N ASP A 12 -19.39 5.11 -5.50
CA ASP A 12 -19.73 4.24 -6.64
C ASP A 12 -18.64 3.31 -7.24
N GLU A 13 -18.19 2.27 -6.53
CA GLU A 13 -18.08 0.87 -7.03
C GLU A 13 -17.61 -0.07 -5.90
N GLU A 14 -18.10 -1.31 -5.91
CA GLU A 14 -17.94 -2.32 -4.85
C GLU A 14 -16.47 -2.69 -4.52
N LYS A 15 -15.81 -1.93 -3.64
CA LYS A 15 -14.61 -2.39 -2.92
C LYS A 15 -14.80 -2.31 -1.42
N SER A 16 -15.36 -3.37 -0.86
CA SER A 16 -15.53 -3.54 0.58
C SER A 16 -14.16 -3.62 1.26
N HIS A 17 -13.65 -2.50 1.76
CA HIS A 17 -12.47 -2.48 2.61
C HIS A 17 -12.82 -3.14 3.95
N VAL A 18 -12.12 -4.23 4.25
CA VAL A 18 -12.36 -5.04 5.44
C VAL A 18 -11.62 -4.41 6.61
N MET A 19 -12.34 -3.78 7.54
CA MET A 19 -11.72 -3.39 8.81
C MET A 19 -11.35 -4.66 9.59
N SER A 20 -10.10 -4.74 10.06
CA SER A 20 -9.71 -5.81 11.00
C SER A 20 -10.57 -5.73 12.26
N PRO A 21 -10.88 -6.86 12.92
CA PRO A 21 -11.64 -6.88 14.17
C PRO A 21 -11.00 -6.02 15.27
N ASP A 22 -9.71 -5.69 15.14
CA ASP A 22 -8.92 -4.87 16.04
C ASP A 22 -9.01 -3.36 15.76
N GLY A 23 -9.75 -2.95 14.72
CA GLY A 23 -9.93 -1.54 14.34
C GLY A 23 -8.78 -0.97 13.50
N GLU A 24 -7.83 -1.80 13.10
CA GLU A 24 -6.74 -1.42 12.21
C GLU A 24 -7.20 -1.52 10.75
N ALA A 25 -6.77 -0.55 9.93
CA ALA A 25 -7.00 -0.58 8.50
C ALA A 25 -6.19 -1.73 7.91
N TYR A 26 -6.88 -2.74 7.36
CA TYR A 26 -6.25 -3.84 6.65
C TYR A 26 -6.45 -3.63 5.16
N ILE A 27 -5.35 -3.76 4.42
CA ILE A 27 -5.33 -3.75 2.97
C ILE A 27 -4.86 -5.14 2.52
N ASP A 28 -5.54 -5.72 1.53
CA ASP A 28 -5.09 -6.97 0.93
C ASP A 28 -4.03 -6.69 -0.16
N ASP A 29 -3.35 -7.75 -0.61
CA ASP A 29 -2.31 -7.63 -1.64
C ASP A 29 -2.84 -7.04 -2.96
N GLY A 30 -4.11 -7.24 -3.29
CA GLY A 30 -4.75 -6.75 -4.49
C GLY A 30 -4.97 -5.24 -4.43
N ASP A 31 -5.52 -4.76 -3.33
CA ASP A 31 -5.73 -3.34 -3.08
C ASP A 31 -4.39 -2.60 -2.90
N LEU A 32 -3.39 -3.23 -2.27
CA LEU A 32 -2.04 -2.67 -2.18
C LEU A 32 -1.40 -2.54 -3.58
N LYS A 33 -1.57 -3.54 -4.45
CA LYS A 33 -1.11 -3.46 -5.84
C LYS A 33 -1.74 -2.30 -6.58
N GLU A 34 -3.06 -2.13 -6.48
CA GLU A 34 -3.76 -1.04 -7.15
C GLU A 34 -3.33 0.33 -6.61
N LEU A 35 -3.16 0.46 -5.29
CA LEU A 35 -2.68 1.70 -4.68
C LEU A 35 -1.28 2.08 -5.19
N LEU A 36 -0.37 1.12 -5.29
CA LEU A 36 0.98 1.36 -5.80
C LEU A 36 0.97 1.78 -7.27
N ILE A 37 0.10 1.18 -8.09
CA ILE A 37 -0.08 1.55 -9.51
C ILE A 37 -0.68 2.96 -9.63
N ASP A 38 -1.70 3.28 -8.85
CA ASP A 38 -2.35 4.61 -8.89
C ASP A 38 -1.38 5.74 -8.45
N MET A 39 -0.57 5.48 -7.42
CA MET A 39 0.38 6.48 -6.92
C MET A 39 1.59 6.72 -7.83
N LEU A 40 2.11 5.66 -8.47
CA LEU A 40 3.38 5.71 -9.21
C LEU A 40 3.21 5.65 -10.73
N GLY A 41 2.01 5.30 -11.21
CA GLY A 41 1.67 5.17 -12.62
C GLY A 41 2.07 3.84 -13.26
N ASP A 42 1.66 3.65 -14.52
CA ASP A 42 1.92 2.44 -15.34
C ASP A 42 3.41 2.19 -15.64
N ASP A 43 4.30 3.14 -15.34
CA ASP A 43 5.74 3.04 -15.59
C ASP A 43 6.48 2.18 -14.54
N VAL A 44 5.78 1.72 -13.50
CA VAL A 44 6.37 0.82 -12.50
C VAL A 44 6.38 -0.62 -13.00
N PRO A 45 7.56 -1.29 -13.01
CA PRO A 45 7.64 -2.69 -13.38
C PRO A 45 6.86 -3.56 -12.40
N GLU A 46 6.06 -4.50 -12.91
CA GLU A 46 5.35 -5.48 -12.08
C GLU A 46 6.29 -6.26 -11.15
N GLU A 47 7.54 -6.51 -11.60
CA GLU A 47 8.56 -7.16 -10.78
C GLU A 47 8.90 -6.39 -9.50
N GLU A 48 8.89 -5.05 -9.55
CA GLU A 48 9.15 -4.22 -8.37
C GLU A 48 7.94 -4.20 -7.43
N ILE A 49 6.72 -4.10 -7.97
CA ILE A 49 5.48 -4.21 -7.18
C ILE A 49 5.42 -5.55 -6.44
N GLN A 50 5.78 -6.65 -7.13
CA GLN A 50 5.83 -7.98 -6.52
C GLN A 50 6.83 -8.09 -5.36
N LYS A 51 7.88 -7.26 -5.32
CA LYS A 51 8.78 -7.21 -4.15
C LYS A 51 8.07 -6.62 -2.94
N ILE A 52 7.30 -5.55 -3.12
CA ILE A 52 6.52 -4.92 -2.04
C ILE A 52 5.49 -5.90 -1.50
N LEU A 53 4.73 -6.57 -2.38
CA LEU A 53 3.71 -7.55 -1.97
C LEU A 53 4.32 -8.73 -1.21
N LYS A 54 5.48 -9.23 -1.65
CA LYS A 54 6.20 -10.29 -0.92
C LYS A 54 6.69 -9.83 0.45
N ALA A 55 7.15 -8.58 0.55
CA ALA A 55 7.57 -7.99 1.81
C ALA A 55 6.38 -7.81 2.77
N ALA A 56 5.21 -7.41 2.26
CA ALA A 56 3.99 -7.27 3.05
C ALA A 56 3.50 -8.61 3.62
N SER A 57 3.73 -9.71 2.91
CA SER A 57 3.41 -11.07 3.35
C SER A 57 4.49 -11.72 4.23
N ASP A 58 5.62 -11.05 4.51
CA ASP A 58 6.71 -11.63 5.32
C ASP A 58 6.45 -11.39 6.82
N GLU A 59 6.02 -12.45 7.52
CA GLU A 59 5.79 -12.44 8.97
C GLU A 59 7.04 -12.14 9.81
N ASN A 60 8.25 -12.17 9.22
CA ASN A 60 9.50 -11.85 9.88
C ASN A 60 9.96 -10.41 9.63
N LEU A 61 9.30 -9.68 8.73
CA LEU A 61 9.61 -8.30 8.45
C LEU A 61 8.94 -7.39 9.48
N SER A 62 9.72 -6.49 10.07
CA SER A 62 9.17 -5.49 10.97
C SER A 62 8.46 -4.39 10.17
N GLU A 63 7.46 -3.75 10.79
CA GLU A 63 6.79 -2.58 10.21
C GLU A 63 7.79 -1.49 9.80
N GLU A 64 8.79 -1.20 10.65
CA GLU A 64 9.83 -0.20 10.34
C GLU A 64 10.69 -0.58 9.12
N ASP A 65 10.87 -1.86 8.84
CA ASP A 65 11.64 -2.32 7.69
C ASP A 65 10.78 -2.37 6.42
N PHE A 66 9.49 -2.68 6.57
CA PHE A 66 8.51 -2.53 5.50
C PHE A 66 8.37 -1.08 5.06
N ASP A 67 8.24 -0.14 6.01
CA ASP A 67 8.15 1.29 5.74
C ASP A 67 9.37 1.79 4.95
N LYS A 68 10.59 1.45 5.38
CA LYS A 68 11.82 1.81 4.64
C LYS A 68 11.81 1.28 3.22
N LEU A 69 11.32 0.06 3.03
CA LEU A 69 11.27 -0.60 1.73
C LEU A 69 10.28 0.10 0.80
N VAL A 70 9.12 0.49 1.33
CA VAL A 70 8.11 1.27 0.60
C VAL A 70 8.62 2.68 0.28
N ASP A 71 9.26 3.35 1.24
CA ASP A 71 9.86 4.68 1.06
C ASP A 71 10.93 4.66 -0.04
N ASP A 72 11.88 3.72 0.03
CA ASP A 72 12.92 3.56 -0.98
C ASP A 72 12.31 3.28 -2.36
N PHE A 73 11.27 2.46 -2.42
CA PHE A 73 10.55 2.17 -3.66
C PHE A 73 9.90 3.43 -4.23
N ILE A 74 9.15 4.19 -3.44
CA ILE A 74 8.50 5.43 -3.90
C ILE A 74 9.56 6.44 -4.35
N LEU A 75 10.64 6.63 -3.58
CA LEU A 75 11.72 7.57 -3.92
C LEU A 75 12.39 7.25 -5.26
N ASN A 76 12.56 5.96 -5.58
CA ASN A 76 13.19 5.53 -6.83
C ASN A 76 12.27 5.69 -8.05
N HIS A 77 10.96 5.71 -7.86
CA HIS A 77 9.97 5.74 -8.95
C HIS A 77 9.29 7.11 -9.16
N LYS A 78 9.38 8.04 -8.21
CA LYS A 78 8.71 9.36 -8.28
C LYS A 78 9.48 10.44 -9.06
N SER A 79 10.25 10.07 -10.08
CA SER A 79 11.07 10.99 -10.91
C SER A 79 10.36 11.50 -12.17
#